data_AF-A0A413SWR9-F1
#
_entry.id   AF-A0A413SWR9-F1
#
_cell.length_a   1.000
_cell.length_b   1.000
_cell.length_c   1.000
_cell.angle_alpha   90.00
_cell.angle_beta   90.00
_cell.angle_gamma   90.00
#
_symmetry.space_group_name_H-M   'P 1'
#
loop_
_entity.id
_entity.type
_entity.pdbx_description
1 polymer ?
#
loop_
_entity_poly.entity_id
_entity_poly.type
_entity_poly.pdbx_seq_one_letter_code
_entity_poly.pdbx_strand_id
1 'polypeptide(L)' 'MKTYDIYFSDGVSSDHKGFAIKAEEKAVRMAEDMLAKGNFYTEQYAGGTISVVDSEGTAVWSKPIPKN' A
#
# COMPACT_ATOMS: atom_id res chain seq x y z
N MET A 1 17.83 1.76 10.12
CA MET A 1 17.55 1.31 8.73
C MET A 1 16.13 1.72 8.41
N LYS A 2 15.89 2.40 7.30
CA LYS A 2 14.51 2.74 6.92
C LYS A 2 13.81 1.50 6.40
N THR A 3 12.61 1.25 6.90
CA THR A 3 11.70 0.25 6.36
C THR A 3 10.49 0.94 5.77
N TYR A 4 9.80 0.27 4.87
CA TYR A 4 8.59 0.75 4.22
C TYR A 4 7.51 -0.30 4.37
N ASP A 5 6.32 0.18 4.70
CA ASP A 5 5.11 -0.58 4.93
C ASP A 5 4.02 -0.08 4.01
N ILE A 6 3.09 -0.98 3.66
CA ILE A 6 2.04 -0.69 2.68
C ILE A 6 0.72 -0.58 3.43
N TYR A 7 0.13 0.61 3.38
CA TYR A 7 -1.17 0.95 3.95
C TYR A 7 -2.26 0.85 2.89
N PHE A 8 -3.45 0.46 3.32
CA PHE A 8 -4.66 0.37 2.52
C PHE A 8 -5.77 1.08 3.28
N SER A 9 -6.52 1.95 2.62
CA SER A 9 -7.65 2.63 3.25
C SER A 9 -8.81 2.81 2.29
N ASP A 10 -10.00 2.38 2.68
CA ASP A 10 -11.24 2.55 1.90
C ASP A 10 -12.04 3.80 2.34
N GLY A 11 -11.43 4.69 3.12
CA GLY A 11 -12.10 5.85 3.73
C GLY A 11 -13.00 5.50 4.93
N VAL A 12 -13.45 4.24 5.04
CA VAL A 12 -14.18 3.72 6.21
C VAL A 12 -13.24 2.97 7.16
N SER A 13 -12.37 2.13 6.59
CA SER A 13 -11.41 1.32 7.33
C SER A 13 -10.01 1.50 6.74
N SER A 14 -9.01 1.45 7.59
CA SER A 14 -7.60 1.51 7.22
C SER A 14 -6.86 0.33 7.83
N ASP A 15 -6.11 -0.38 6.99
CA ASP A 15 -5.28 -1.52 7.35
C ASP A 15 -3.87 -1.32 6.81
N HIS A 16 -2.90 -2.00 7.39
CA HIS A 16 -1.52 -1.87 6.95
C HIS A 16 -0.83 -3.22 7.02
N LYS A 17 0.01 -3.46 6.03
CA LYS A 17 0.84 -4.64 5.96
C LYS A 17 2.27 -4.25 6.26
N GLY A 18 2.72 -4.70 7.43
CA GLY A 18 4.08 -4.56 7.94
C GLY A 18 5.07 -5.41 7.14
N PHE A 19 5.47 -4.96 5.95
CA PHE A 19 6.39 -5.70 5.08
C PHE A 19 7.86 -5.44 5.42
N ALA A 20 8.16 -4.46 6.27
CA ALA A 20 9.52 -4.11 6.68
C ALA A 20 10.49 -3.98 5.47
N ILE A 21 10.00 -3.43 4.36
CA ILE A 21 10.73 -3.40 3.09
C ILE A 21 11.88 -2.43 3.24
N LYS A 22 13.12 -2.81 2.94
CA LYS A 22 14.28 -1.92 3.14
C LYS A 22 14.48 -0.85 2.06
N ALA A 23 13.69 -0.90 0.98
CA ALA A 23 13.84 -0.05 -0.18
C ALA A 23 12.48 0.49 -0.65
N GLU A 24 12.40 1.81 -0.82
CA GLU A 24 11.20 2.52 -1.27
C GLU A 24 10.72 1.99 -2.63
N GLU A 25 11.60 1.95 -3.62
CA GLU A 25 11.25 1.54 -4.98
C GLU A 25 10.71 0.11 -5.02
N LYS A 26 11.23 -0.76 -4.15
CA LYS A 26 10.72 -2.13 -3.99
C LYS A 26 9.33 -2.14 -3.35
N ALA A 27 9.09 -1.29 -2.36
CA ALA A 27 7.79 -1.15 -1.71
C ALA A 27 6.73 -0.59 -2.66
N VAL A 28 7.09 0.43 -3.45
CA VAL A 28 6.23 1.01 -4.49
C VAL A 28 5.90 -0.04 -5.55
N ARG A 29 6.91 -0.75 -6.07
CA ARG A 29 6.69 -1.77 -7.09
C ARG A 29 5.86 -2.95 -6.56
N MET A 30 5.99 -3.31 -5.28
CA MET A 30 5.12 -4.31 -4.65
C MET A 30 3.69 -3.78 -4.48
N ALA A 31 3.50 -2.53 -4.08
CA ALA A 31 2.20 -1.90 -3.99
C ALA A 31 1.50 -1.88 -5.36
N GLU A 32 2.21 -1.50 -6.42
CA GLU A 32 1.69 -1.55 -7.79
C GLU A 32 1.42 -2.98 -8.29
N ASP A 33 2.30 -3.94 -7.99
CA ASP A 33 2.07 -5.35 -8.37
C ASP A 33 0.85 -5.92 -7.64
N MET A 34 0.62 -5.55 -6.38
CA MET A 34 -0.58 -5.92 -5.63
C MET A 34 -1.84 -5.30 -6.24
N LEU A 35 -1.75 -4.04 -6.71
CA LEU A 35 -2.83 -3.35 -7.41
C LEU A 35 -3.13 -3.97 -8.79
N ALA A 36 -2.09 -4.31 -9.55
CA ALA A 36 -2.20 -4.83 -10.90
C ALA A 36 -2.61 -6.30 -10.96
N LYS A 37 -2.08 -7.15 -10.06
CA LYS A 37 -2.45 -8.58 -10.01
C LYS A 37 -3.81 -8.81 -9.37
N GLY A 38 -4.28 -7.86 -8.58
CA GLY A 38 -5.42 -8.06 -7.69
C GLY A 38 -5.00 -8.99 -6.55
N ASN A 39 -5.13 -8.48 -5.32
CA ASN A 39 -4.93 -9.28 -4.12
C ASN A 39 -6.14 -9.09 -3.21
N PHE A 40 -6.31 -9.99 -2.25
CA PHE A 40 -7.43 -9.95 -1.32
C PHE A 40 -7.58 -8.57 -0.61
N TYR A 41 -6.48 -7.87 -0.37
CA TYR A 41 -6.50 -6.50 0.17
C TYR A 41 -7.01 -5.49 -0.86
N THR A 42 -6.54 -5.50 -2.10
CA THR A 42 -7.01 -4.54 -3.11
C THR A 42 -8.45 -4.81 -3.53
N GLU A 43 -8.93 -6.05 -3.37
CA GLU A 43 -10.33 -6.40 -3.54
C GLU A 43 -11.19 -5.98 -2.34
N GLN A 44 -10.72 -6.19 -1.10
CA GLN A 44 -11.44 -5.73 0.09
C GLN A 44 -11.50 -4.21 0.21
N TYR A 45 -10.40 -3.54 -0.16
CA TYR A 45 -10.27 -2.08 -0.17
C TYR A 45 -10.49 -1.52 -1.59
N ALA A 46 -11.29 -2.20 -2.42
CA ALA A 46 -11.59 -1.77 -3.78
C ALA A 46 -12.44 -0.49 -3.77
N GLY A 47 -11.90 0.59 -4.34
CA GLY A 47 -12.43 1.95 -4.17
C GLY A 47 -11.70 2.77 -3.10
N GLY A 48 -10.77 2.14 -2.39
CA GLY A 48 -9.88 2.78 -1.44
C GLY A 48 -8.61 3.35 -2.05
N THR A 49 -7.56 3.45 -1.23
CA THR A 49 -6.26 4.03 -1.52
C THR A 49 -5.18 3.15 -0.91
N ILE A 50 -4.19 2.78 -1.72
CA ILE A 50 -2.97 2.12 -1.29
C ILE A 50 -1.88 3.18 -1.12
N SER A 51 -1.14 3.14 -0.02
CA SER A 51 -0.07 4.09 0.27
C SER A 51 1.16 3.37 0.81
N VAL A 52 2.34 3.70 0.32
CA VAL A 52 3.60 3.24 0.90
C VAL A 52 4.06 4.28 1.91
N VAL A 53 4.23 3.85 3.15
CA VAL A 53 4.63 4.67 4.27
C VAL A 53 5.96 4.18 4.80
N ASP A 54 6.89 5.07 5.06
CA ASP A 54 8.18 4.72 5.65
C ASP A 54 8.08 4.51 7.17
N SER A 55 9.13 3.95 7.79
CA SER A 55 9.20 3.70 9.24
C SER A 55 9.02 4.95 10.10
N GLU A 56 9.24 6.14 9.54
CA GLU A 56 9.01 7.44 10.19
C GLU A 56 7.55 7.91 10.06
N GLY A 57 6.71 7.19 9.32
CA GLY A 57 5.30 7.53 9.10
C GLY A 57 5.04 8.43 7.88
N THR A 58 6.03 8.64 7.01
CA THR A 58 5.88 9.47 5.80
C THR A 58 5.35 8.64 4.65
N ALA A 59 4.19 9.03 4.09
CA ALA A 59 3.69 8.46 2.85
C ALA A 59 4.56 8.94 1.67
N VAL A 60 5.42 8.06 1.16
CA VAL A 60 6.31 8.34 0.02
C VAL A 60 5.64 8.07 -1.32
N TRP A 61 4.58 7.27 -1.32
CA TRP A 61 3.81 6.95 -2.51
C TRP A 61 2.37 6.63 -2.17
N SER A 62 1.43 7.00 -3.02
CA SER A 62 0.03 6.59 -2.89
C SER A 62 -0.69 6.54 -4.23
N LYS A 63 -1.64 5.61 -4.35
CA LYS A 63 -2.52 5.46 -5.51
C LYS A 63 -3.92 5.03 -5.08
N PRO A 64 -4.96 5.47 -5.81
CA PRO A 64 -6.30 4.94 -5.63
C PRO A 64 -6.36 3.48 -6.10
N ILE A 65 -7.09 2.65 -5.36
CA ILE A 65 -7.37 1.26 -5.71
C ILE A 65 -8.57 1.25 -6.65
N PRO A 66 -8.40 0.83 -7.91
CA PRO A 66 -9.50 0.83 -8.87
C PRO A 66 -10.61 -0.11 -8.37
N LYS A 67 -11.85 0.41 -8.37
CA LYS A 67 -13.04 -0.39 -8.12
C LYS A 67 -13.47 -0.98 -9.46
N ASN A 68 -13.20 -2.26 -9.66
CA ASN A 68 -13.65 -2.98 -10.85
C ASN A 68 -15.16 -3.25 -10.79
#